data_AF-A0A1X1Z9Z2-F1
#
_entry.id   AF-A0A1X1Z9Z2-F1
#
_cell.length_a   1.000
_cell.length_b   1.000
_cell.length_c   1.000
_cell.angle_alpha   90.00
_cell.angle_beta   90.00
_cell.angle_gamma   90.00
#
_symmetry.space_group_name_H-M   'P 1'
#
loop_
_entity.id
_entity.type
_entity.pdbx_description
1 polymer ?
#
loop_
_entity_poly.entity_id
_entity_poly.type
_entity_poly.pdbx_seq_one_letter_code
_entity_poly.pdbx_strand_id
1 'polypeptide(L)'
;MSSDAAHEVAFFKQHRDDDAAQSSPGLNALLGFPMNVRARLLATLAAVAKAPPKRFAGGGQWEAMHGDMTGYFEARVTSKTPNGKWHFRLFCLLDYDEAGKTSPLLTVIDGAAKPYQTTLPDSRYAEVRELGNEYLARNPRSLATAEDVRVAMGAS
;
A
#
# COMPACT_ATOMS: atom_id res chain seq x y z
N MET A 1 11.84 -13.52 -10.01
CA MET A 1 10.84 -14.52 -9.53
C MET A 1 9.68 -14.61 -10.53
N SER A 2 8.84 -15.64 -10.49
CA SER A 2 7.66 -15.73 -11.38
C SER A 2 6.67 -14.60 -11.06
N SER A 3 6.05 -13.99 -12.09
CA SER A 3 5.01 -12.97 -11.91
C SER A 3 3.75 -13.51 -11.24
N ASP A 4 3.54 -14.82 -11.32
CA ASP A 4 2.37 -15.54 -10.81
C ASP A 4 2.61 -16.20 -9.46
N ALA A 5 3.82 -16.05 -8.87
CA ALA A 5 4.09 -16.52 -7.53
C ALA A 5 3.26 -15.75 -6.50
N ALA A 6 2.96 -16.39 -5.37
CA ALA A 6 2.35 -15.71 -4.24
C ALA A 6 3.31 -14.67 -3.68
N HIS A 7 2.77 -13.51 -3.33
CA HIS A 7 3.51 -12.40 -2.74
C HIS A 7 3.44 -12.43 -1.22
N GLU A 8 4.43 -11.83 -0.57
CA GLU A 8 4.37 -11.43 0.83
C GLU A 8 3.85 -9.98 0.92
N VAL A 9 2.88 -9.72 1.80
CA VAL A 9 2.45 -8.34 2.05
C VAL A 9 3.50 -7.65 2.92
N ALA A 10 3.98 -6.49 2.47
CA ALA A 10 4.93 -5.67 3.20
C ALA A 10 4.44 -4.21 3.28
N PHE A 11 4.94 -3.47 4.27
CA PHE A 11 4.75 -2.03 4.35
C PHE A 11 6.10 -1.35 4.20
N PHE A 12 6.16 -0.34 3.34
CA PHE A 12 7.32 0.52 3.24
C PHE A 12 7.53 1.30 4.54
N LYS A 13 8.80 1.38 4.95
CA LYS A 13 9.27 2.24 6.04
C LYS A 13 10.33 3.17 5.48
N GLN A 14 10.20 4.47 5.69
CA GLN A 14 11.18 5.43 5.22
C GLN A 14 12.53 5.19 5.89
N HIS A 15 13.59 5.38 5.11
CA HIS A 15 14.94 5.24 5.63
C HIS A 15 15.29 6.45 6.48
N ARG A 16 16.13 6.26 7.51
CA ARG A 16 16.55 7.35 8.42
C ARG A 16 17.23 8.53 7.74
N ASP A 17 17.80 8.30 6.57
CA ASP A 17 18.50 9.33 5.79
C ASP A 17 17.52 10.21 5.01
N ASP A 18 16.28 9.75 4.77
CA ASP A 18 15.23 10.50 4.08
C ASP A 18 14.18 11.02 5.08
N ASP A 19 13.90 10.27 6.14
CA ASP A 19 13.01 10.67 7.24
C ASP A 19 13.57 10.24 8.59
N ALA A 20 13.89 11.22 9.43
CA ALA A 20 14.37 10.99 10.79
C ALA A 20 13.35 10.26 11.67
N ALA A 21 12.04 10.41 11.39
CA ALA A 21 10.99 9.69 12.10
C ALA A 21 10.84 8.23 11.63
N GLN A 22 11.48 7.86 10.52
CA GLN A 22 11.39 6.54 9.88
C GLN A 22 9.94 6.07 9.74
N SER A 23 9.09 6.96 9.24
CA SER A 23 7.65 6.76 9.15
C SER A 23 7.29 5.59 8.22
N SER A 24 6.11 5.01 8.39
CA SER A 24 5.58 3.98 7.48
C SER A 24 4.26 4.48 6.89
N PRO A 25 4.30 5.31 5.83
CA PRO A 25 3.12 6.06 5.37
C PRO A 25 1.91 5.18 5.06
N GLY A 26 2.12 4.06 4.35
CA GLY A 26 1.05 3.10 4.06
C GLY A 26 0.44 2.44 5.30
N LEU A 27 1.26 2.09 6.29
CA LEU A 27 0.80 1.52 7.56
C LEU A 27 0.04 2.56 8.38
N ASN A 28 0.60 3.77 8.49
CA ASN A 28 -0.01 4.89 9.21
C ASN A 28 -1.38 5.25 8.61
N ALA A 29 -1.49 5.32 7.28
CA ALA A 29 -2.76 5.57 6.60
C ALA A 29 -3.78 4.46 6.88
N LEU A 30 -3.39 3.19 6.74
CA LEU A 30 -4.25 2.04 7.02
C LEU A 30 -4.78 2.05 8.46
N LEU A 31 -3.94 2.40 9.42
CA LEU A 31 -4.33 2.52 10.83
C LEU A 31 -5.19 3.78 11.08
N GLY A 32 -4.99 4.86 10.33
CA GLY A 32 -5.87 6.03 10.39
C GLY A 32 -7.29 5.79 9.83
N PHE A 33 -7.51 4.73 9.07
CA PHE A 33 -8.82 4.44 8.47
C PHE A 33 -9.81 3.80 9.47
N PRO A 34 -11.13 3.95 9.22
CA PRO A 34 -12.15 3.27 10.02
C PRO A 34 -11.91 1.76 10.11
N MET A 35 -12.18 1.17 11.27
CA MET A 35 -11.85 -0.24 11.55
C MET A 35 -12.41 -1.22 10.50
N ASN A 36 -13.65 -1.01 10.04
CA ASN A 36 -14.26 -1.83 9.00
C ASN A 36 -13.60 -1.66 7.62
N VAL A 37 -13.08 -0.47 7.31
CA VAL A 37 -12.31 -0.19 6.10
C VAL A 37 -10.94 -0.86 6.19
N ARG A 38 -10.26 -0.71 7.33
CA ARG A 38 -8.97 -1.34 7.62
C ARG A 38 -9.03 -2.86 7.40
N ALA A 39 -10.00 -3.53 8.01
CA ALA A 39 -10.18 -4.97 7.88
C ALA A 39 -10.39 -5.42 6.42
N ARG A 40 -11.19 -4.66 5.65
CA ARG A 40 -11.46 -4.96 4.24
C ARG A 40 -10.24 -4.76 3.34
N LEU A 41 -9.45 -3.71 3.58
CA LEU A 41 -8.21 -3.48 2.85
C LEU A 41 -7.18 -4.58 3.16
N LEU A 42 -7.01 -4.96 4.42
CA LEU A 42 -6.14 -6.08 4.80
C LEU A 42 -6.57 -7.40 4.16
N ALA A 43 -7.88 -7.70 4.15
CA ALA A 43 -8.41 -8.88 3.47
C ALA A 43 -8.15 -8.84 1.96
N THR A 44 -8.24 -7.66 1.34
CA THR A 44 -7.93 -7.47 -0.08
C THR A 44 -6.45 -7.71 -0.37
N LEU A 45 -5.54 -7.12 0.43
CA LEU A 45 -4.10 -7.33 0.28
C LEU A 45 -3.73 -8.81 0.44
N ALA A 46 -4.28 -9.49 1.45
CA ALA A 46 -4.04 -10.92 1.66
C ALA A 46 -4.55 -11.78 0.50
N ALA A 47 -5.73 -11.48 -0.04
CA ALA A 47 -6.30 -12.19 -1.18
C ALA A 47 -5.50 -11.96 -2.46
N VAL A 48 -5.09 -10.72 -2.73
CA VAL A 48 -4.25 -10.35 -3.87
C VAL A 48 -2.88 -11.00 -3.78
N ALA A 49 -2.26 -10.98 -2.60
CA ALA A 49 -0.94 -11.58 -2.39
C ALA A 49 -0.95 -13.10 -2.57
N LYS A 50 -2.05 -13.78 -2.21
CA LYS A 50 -2.19 -15.23 -2.40
C LYS A 50 -2.47 -15.61 -3.85
N ALA A 51 -3.15 -14.75 -4.60
CA ALA A 51 -3.42 -14.93 -6.02
C ALA A 51 -2.29 -14.33 -6.87
N PRO A 52 -2.22 -14.59 -8.19
CA PRO A 52 -1.39 -13.79 -9.07
C PRO A 52 -1.94 -12.35 -9.12
N PRO A 53 -1.24 -11.32 -8.58
CA PRO A 53 -1.83 -9.99 -8.42
C PRO A 53 -2.26 -9.33 -9.72
N LYS A 54 -1.61 -9.70 -10.83
CA LYS A 54 -1.94 -9.22 -12.18
C LYS A 54 -3.21 -9.85 -12.76
N ARG A 55 -3.72 -10.93 -12.17
CA ARG A 55 -4.90 -11.67 -12.64
C ARG A 55 -6.04 -11.66 -11.63
N PHE A 56 -5.89 -10.93 -10.52
CA PHE A 56 -6.89 -10.89 -9.47
C PHE A 56 -8.16 -10.21 -9.98
N ALA A 57 -9.23 -11.00 -10.14
CA ALA A 57 -10.56 -10.53 -10.52
C ALA A 57 -11.28 -9.89 -9.32
N GLY A 58 -10.74 -8.78 -8.81
CA GLY A 58 -11.14 -8.20 -7.52
C GLY A 58 -12.42 -7.36 -7.52
N GLY A 59 -13.23 -7.36 -8.59
CA GLY A 59 -14.47 -6.59 -8.66
C GLY A 59 -14.29 -5.08 -8.37
N GLY A 60 -13.16 -4.50 -8.79
CA GLY A 60 -12.82 -3.10 -8.53
C GLY A 60 -12.22 -2.81 -7.14
N GLN A 61 -11.93 -3.83 -6.33
CA GLN A 61 -11.18 -3.67 -5.06
C GLN A 61 -9.66 -3.62 -5.27
N TRP A 62 -9.16 -4.02 -6.44
CA TRP A 62 -7.76 -4.02 -6.79
C TRP A 62 -7.63 -3.64 -8.26
N GLU A 63 -6.79 -2.65 -8.57
CA GLU A 63 -6.65 -2.16 -9.93
C GLU A 63 -5.21 -1.75 -10.22
N ALA A 64 -4.77 -2.00 -11.46
CA ALA A 64 -3.55 -1.41 -11.99
C ALA A 64 -3.81 0.07 -12.28
N MET A 65 -2.87 0.93 -11.88
CA MET A 65 -2.95 2.35 -12.18
C MET A 65 -2.36 2.65 -13.56
N HIS A 66 -2.74 3.79 -14.14
CA HIS A 66 -2.36 4.24 -15.48
C HIS A 66 -1.76 5.65 -15.44
N GLY A 67 -1.24 6.11 -16.59
CA GLY A 67 -0.61 7.44 -16.69
C GLY A 67 0.68 7.50 -15.86
N ASP A 68 0.88 8.59 -15.12
CA ASP A 68 2.09 8.79 -14.30
C ASP A 68 2.24 7.77 -13.17
N MET A 69 1.14 7.12 -12.79
CA MET A 69 1.11 6.04 -11.81
C MET A 69 1.30 4.65 -12.43
N THR A 70 1.65 4.55 -13.71
CA THR A 70 1.93 3.26 -14.36
C THR A 70 2.98 2.47 -13.57
N GLY A 71 2.69 1.19 -13.32
CA GLY A 71 3.50 0.31 -12.48
C GLY A 71 3.05 0.24 -11.02
N TYR A 72 2.21 1.19 -10.57
CA TYR A 72 1.53 1.12 -9.28
C TYR A 72 0.20 0.39 -9.42
N PHE A 73 -0.25 -0.12 -8.29
CA PHE A 73 -1.56 -0.72 -8.10
C PHE A 73 -2.25 -0.04 -6.92
N GLU A 74 -3.56 -0.19 -6.82
CA GLU A 74 -4.28 0.28 -5.65
C GLU A 74 -5.28 -0.74 -5.11
N ALA A 75 -5.26 -0.94 -3.79
CA ALA A 75 -6.35 -1.57 -3.07
C ALA A 75 -7.41 -0.50 -2.74
N ARG A 76 -8.66 -0.80 -3.04
CA ARG A 76 -9.77 0.17 -3.02
C ARG A 76 -10.88 -0.31 -2.10
N VAL A 77 -11.32 0.56 -1.18
CA VAL A 77 -12.57 0.36 -0.43
C VAL A 77 -13.43 1.63 -0.54
N THR A 78 -14.73 1.44 -0.66
CA THR A 78 -15.70 2.52 -0.48
C THR A 78 -16.57 2.20 0.73
N SER A 79 -16.72 3.14 1.64
CA SER A 79 -17.52 2.98 2.86
C SER A 79 -18.28 4.25 3.19
N LYS A 80 -19.43 4.09 3.84
CA LYS A 80 -20.10 5.19 4.54
C LYS A 80 -19.38 5.40 5.88
N THR A 81 -19.17 6.67 6.23
CA THR A 81 -18.64 7.16 7.51
C THR A 81 -19.68 8.11 8.11
N PRO A 82 -19.52 8.56 9.36
CA PRO A 82 -20.37 9.62 9.92
C PRO A 82 -20.41 10.88 9.05
N ASN A 83 -19.33 11.16 8.31
CA ASN A 83 -19.17 12.33 7.45
C ASN A 83 -19.48 12.04 5.97
N GLY A 84 -20.35 11.07 5.68
CA GLY A 84 -20.80 10.74 4.33
C GLY A 84 -20.09 9.54 3.70
N LYS A 85 -20.13 9.43 2.37
CA LYS A 85 -19.52 8.31 1.63
C LYS A 85 -18.09 8.69 1.22
N TRP A 86 -17.14 7.80 1.45
CA TRP A 86 -15.72 8.04 1.22
C TRP A 86 -15.08 6.89 0.45
N HIS A 87 -14.09 7.24 -0.35
CA HIS A 87 -13.16 6.32 -1.02
C HIS A 87 -11.86 6.26 -0.22
N PHE A 88 -11.42 5.04 0.09
CA PHE A 88 -10.16 4.74 0.75
C PHE A 88 -9.30 3.94 -0.20
N ARG A 89 -8.02 4.30 -0.27
CA ARG A 89 -7.02 3.73 -1.17
C ARG A 89 -5.74 3.42 -0.42
N LEU A 90 -5.14 2.29 -0.77
CA LEU A 90 -3.72 2.01 -0.50
C LEU A 90 -3.02 1.88 -1.85
N PHE A 91 -1.89 2.55 -2.00
CA PHE A 91 -1.05 2.49 -3.19
C PHE A 91 0.05 1.47 -2.98
N CYS A 92 0.22 0.59 -3.97
CA CYS A 92 1.05 -0.59 -3.85
C CYS A 92 2.00 -0.76 -5.03
N LEU A 93 3.15 -1.38 -4.77
CA LEU A 93 4.07 -1.89 -5.78
C LEU A 93 4.16 -3.41 -5.69
N LEU A 94 4.37 -4.05 -6.84
CA LEU A 94 4.75 -5.45 -6.93
C LEU A 94 6.26 -5.53 -7.14
N ASP A 95 6.99 -6.01 -6.14
CA ASP A 95 8.45 -6.06 -6.16
C ASP A 95 8.94 -7.51 -6.29
N TYR A 96 9.74 -7.75 -7.33
CA TYR A 96 10.27 -9.07 -7.64
C TYR A 96 11.78 -9.17 -7.42
N ASP A 97 12.40 -8.07 -6.99
CA ASP A 97 13.85 -7.86 -7.01
C ASP A 97 14.43 -7.61 -5.60
N GLU A 98 13.61 -7.70 -4.55
CA GLU A 98 14.07 -7.52 -3.17
C GLU A 98 15.11 -8.57 -2.76
N ALA A 99 16.27 -8.11 -2.30
CA ALA A 99 17.38 -8.96 -1.91
C ALA A 99 17.06 -9.74 -0.62
N GLY A 100 17.44 -11.01 -0.60
CA GLY A 100 17.26 -11.87 0.58
C GLY A 100 15.84 -12.40 0.77
N LYS A 101 14.89 -12.05 -0.12
CA LYS A 101 13.55 -12.64 -0.15
C LYS A 101 13.48 -13.82 -1.12
N THR A 102 12.66 -14.80 -0.77
CA THR A 102 12.36 -15.98 -1.61
C THR A 102 11.02 -15.87 -2.33
N SER A 103 10.19 -14.89 -1.92
CA SER A 103 8.88 -14.58 -2.49
C SER A 103 8.85 -13.11 -2.92
N PRO A 104 8.12 -12.74 -4.00
CA PRO A 104 7.96 -11.35 -4.36
C PRO A 104 7.14 -10.60 -3.30
N LEU A 105 7.25 -9.27 -3.25
CA LEU A 105 6.53 -8.44 -2.29
C LEU A 105 5.34 -7.72 -2.95
N LEU A 106 4.22 -7.71 -2.24
CA LEU A 106 3.14 -6.73 -2.43
C LEU A 106 3.36 -5.64 -1.38
N THR A 107 4.09 -4.60 -1.76
CA THR A 107 4.48 -3.54 -0.83
C THR A 107 3.47 -2.41 -0.86
N VAL A 108 2.91 -2.06 0.30
CA VAL A 108 2.11 -0.86 0.49
C VAL A 108 3.05 0.34 0.70
N ILE A 109 2.96 1.33 -0.20
CA ILE A 109 3.80 2.53 -0.19
C ILE A 109 3.14 3.62 0.66
N ASP A 110 1.86 3.89 0.39
CA ASP A 110 1.12 4.98 1.03
C ASP A 110 -0.39 4.72 0.97
N GLY A 111 -1.19 5.59 1.60
CA GLY A 111 -2.65 5.57 1.53
C GLY A 111 -3.28 6.95 1.39
N ALA A 112 -4.53 6.97 0.95
CA ALA A 112 -5.33 8.19 0.87
C ALA A 112 -6.81 7.91 1.08
N ALA A 113 -7.53 8.93 1.57
CA ALA A 113 -8.97 8.95 1.64
C ALA A 113 -9.51 10.21 0.95
N LYS A 114 -10.64 10.10 0.26
CA LYS A 114 -11.31 11.23 -0.38
C LYS A 114 -12.83 11.08 -0.33
N PRO A 115 -13.59 12.20 -0.34
CA PRO A 115 -15.04 12.12 -0.47
C PRO A 115 -15.47 11.36 -1.74
N TYR A 116 -16.66 10.78 -1.71
CA TYR A 116 -17.21 10.07 -2.85
C TYR A 116 -17.30 10.98 -4.09
N GLN A 117 -16.95 10.46 -5.27
CA GLN A 117 -17.00 11.17 -6.55
C GLN A 117 -16.15 12.45 -6.66
N THR A 118 -15.15 12.64 -5.79
CA THR A 118 -14.13 13.68 -6.00
C THR A 118 -12.88 13.10 -6.67
N THR A 119 -11.85 13.91 -6.90
CA THR A 119 -10.53 13.49 -7.42
C THR A 119 -9.45 13.86 -6.42
N LEU A 120 -8.43 13.02 -6.25
CA LEU A 120 -7.24 13.43 -5.47
C LEU A 120 -6.44 14.40 -6.33
N PRO A 121 -5.84 15.46 -5.75
CA PRO A 121 -5.01 16.37 -6.52
C PRO A 121 -3.78 15.65 -7.10
N ASP A 122 -3.29 16.11 -8.24
CA ASP A 122 -2.12 15.51 -8.92
C ASP A 122 -0.87 15.51 -8.01
N SER A 123 -0.72 16.53 -7.16
CA SER A 123 0.34 16.60 -6.15
C SER A 123 0.35 15.38 -5.23
N ARG A 124 -0.82 14.83 -4.89
CA ARG A 124 -0.90 13.65 -4.03
C ARG A 124 -0.35 12.42 -4.71
N TYR A 125 -0.56 12.28 -6.01
CA TYR A 125 0.03 11.18 -6.79
C TYR A 125 1.55 11.36 -6.93
N ALA A 126 2.02 12.60 -7.10
CA ALA A 126 3.45 12.91 -7.12
C ALA A 126 4.14 12.55 -5.78
N GLU A 127 3.54 12.88 -4.63
CA GLU A 127 4.06 12.48 -3.32
C GLU A 127 4.19 10.95 -3.17
N VAL A 128 3.17 10.20 -3.59
CA VAL A 128 3.21 8.73 -3.57
C VAL A 128 4.34 8.19 -4.46
N ARG A 129 4.59 8.84 -5.60
CA ARG A 129 5.69 8.49 -6.50
C ARG A 129 7.05 8.75 -5.88
N GLU A 130 7.22 9.85 -5.16
CA GLU A 130 8.46 10.16 -4.43
C GLU A 130 8.75 9.09 -3.39
N LEU A 131 7.75 8.69 -2.59
CA LEU A 131 7.89 7.60 -1.62
C LEU A 131 8.25 6.26 -2.27
N GLY A 132 7.63 5.92 -3.40
CA GLY A 132 7.99 4.69 -4.09
C GLY A 132 9.35 4.77 -4.80
N ASN A 133 9.81 5.95 -5.21
CA ASN A 133 11.19 6.14 -5.66
C ASN A 133 12.18 5.92 -4.51
N GLU A 134 11.90 6.44 -3.32
CA GLU A 134 12.70 6.19 -2.10
C GLU A 134 12.77 4.70 -1.78
N TYR A 135 11.62 4.01 -1.80
CA TYR A 135 11.53 2.57 -1.64
C TYR A 135 12.40 1.81 -2.65
N LEU A 136 12.33 2.17 -3.93
CA LEU A 136 13.06 1.49 -5.00
C LEU A 136 14.56 1.82 -5.04
N ALA A 137 14.99 2.93 -4.44
CA ALA A 137 16.37 3.38 -4.43
C ALA A 137 17.32 2.49 -3.61
N ARG A 138 16.77 1.60 -2.78
CA ARG A 138 17.55 0.72 -1.89
C ARG A 138 17.26 -0.75 -2.15
N ASN A 139 18.28 -1.59 -2.00
CA ASN A 139 18.15 -3.04 -2.02
C ASN A 139 19.22 -3.63 -1.07
N PRO A 140 18.85 -4.19 0.10
CA PRO A 140 17.50 -4.52 0.55
C PRO A 140 16.60 -3.29 0.77
N ARG A 141 15.29 -3.48 0.59
CA ARG A 141 14.25 -2.46 0.79
C ARG A 141 14.16 -2.10 2.26
N SER A 142 13.79 -0.85 2.53
CA SER A 142 13.44 -0.43 3.89
C SER A 142 11.98 -0.78 4.18
N LEU A 143 11.77 -1.80 5.00
CA LEU A 143 10.45 -2.36 5.30
C LEU A 143 10.11 -2.22 6.78
N ALA A 144 8.83 -2.03 7.08
CA ALA A 144 8.33 -2.14 8.46
C ALA A 144 8.51 -3.57 8.97
N THR A 145 9.09 -3.70 10.16
CA THR A 145 9.27 -4.99 10.83
C THR A 145 7.97 -5.47 11.46
N ALA A 146 7.92 -6.75 11.83
CA ALA A 146 6.80 -7.27 12.63
C ALA A 146 6.62 -6.49 13.95
N GLU A 147 7.71 -6.01 14.54
CA GLU A 147 7.64 -5.17 15.74
C GLU A 147 7.06 -3.79 15.45
N ASP A 148 7.48 -3.13 14.36
CA ASP A 148 6.91 -1.85 13.95
C ASP A 148 5.39 -1.96 13.76
N VAL A 149 4.92 -3.04 13.12
CA VAL A 149 3.48 -3.29 12.94
C VAL A 149 2.78 -3.51 14.28
N ARG A 150 3.35 -4.31 15.18
CA ARG A 150 2.79 -4.54 16.52
C ARG A 150 2.68 -3.25 17.32
N VAL A 151 3.74 -2.45 17.35
CA VAL A 151 3.79 -1.16 18.05
C VAL A 151 2.73 -0.21 17.50
N ALA A 152 2.63 -0.10 16.17
CA ALA A 152 1.64 0.78 15.53
C ALA A 152 0.20 0.33 15.81
N MET A 153 -0.06 -0.99 15.82
CA MET A 153 -1.38 -1.54 16.16
C MET A 153 -1.74 -1.39 17.64
N GLY A 154 -0.77 -1.41 18.55
CA GLY A 154 -1.00 -1.21 20.00
C GLY A 154 -1.20 0.25 20.41
N ALA A 155 -0.79 1.19 19.56
CA ALA A 155 -0.96 2.62 19.79
C ALA A 155 -2.27 3.21 19.25
N SER A 156 -3.14 2.39 18.62
CA SER A 156 -4.35 2.83 17.90
C SER A 156 -5.67 2.33 18.48
#